data_AF-A0A969VNI9-F1
#
_entry.id   AF-A0A969VNI9-F1
#
_cell.length_a   1.000
_cell.length_b   1.000
_cell.length_c   1.000
_cell.angle_alpha   90.00
_cell.angle_beta   90.00
_cell.angle_gamma   90.00
#
_symmetry.space_group_name_H-M   'P 1'
#
loop_
_entity.id
_entity.type
_entity.pdbx_description
1 polymer ?
#
loop_
_entity_poly.entity_id
_entity_poly.type
_entity_poly.pdbx_seq_one_letter_code
_entity_poly.pdbx_strand_id
1 'polypeptide(L)' 'MKFVLPTKIDRSKRKSISIVINKDNILIKAPLRASETAIKQVLLNKQAWIENLLPKSSIKLEHKN' A
#
# COMPACT_ATOMS: atom_id res chain seq x y z
N MET A 1 -13.56 0.78 -10.17
CA MET A 1 -12.99 0.22 -8.91
C MET A 1 -12.03 1.25 -8.33
N LYS A 2 -12.16 1.61 -7.04
CA LYS A 2 -11.20 2.51 -6.38
C LYS A 2 -9.95 1.68 -6.03
N PHE A 3 -8.76 2.16 -6.39
CA PHE A 3 -7.50 1.48 -6.09
C PHE A 3 -6.72 2.30 -5.06
N VAL A 4 -6.30 1.65 -3.98
CA VAL A 4 -5.47 2.29 -2.96
C VAL A 4 -4.01 2.22 -3.43
N LEU A 5 -3.48 3.36 -3.86
CA LEU A 5 -2.08 3.49 -4.27
C LEU A 5 -1.18 3.68 -3.04
N PRO A 6 -0.07 2.94 -2.92
CA PRO A 6 0.89 3.20 -1.87
C PRO A 6 1.62 4.51 -2.13
N THR A 7 1.75 5.33 -1.10
CA THR A 7 2.54 6.57 -1.18
C THR A 7 4.02 6.26 -1.37
N LYS A 8 4.51 5.15 -0.78
CA LYS A 8 5.92 4.74 -0.90
C LYS A 8 6.07 3.22 -0.83
N ILE A 9 6.99 2.68 -1.62
CA ILE A 9 7.42 1.29 -1.57
C ILE A 9 8.89 1.25 -1.16
N ASP A 10 9.15 0.72 0.03
CA ASP A 10 10.50 0.48 0.57
C ASP A 10 10.87 -0.99 0.36
N ARG A 11 11.97 -1.25 -0.34
CA ARG A 11 12.44 -2.61 -0.62
C ARG A 11 13.68 -2.93 0.21
N SER A 12 13.68 -4.07 0.90
CA SER A 12 14.79 -4.48 1.78
C SER A 12 14.98 -6.00 1.83
N LYS A 13 16.00 -6.48 2.56
CA LYS A 13 16.34 -7.93 2.72
C LYS A 13 15.31 -8.75 3.54
N ARG A 14 14.15 -8.17 3.80
CA ARG A 14 13.00 -8.79 4.50
C ARG A 14 12.43 -9.98 3.71
N LYS A 15 11.79 -10.92 4.43
CA LYS A 15 11.21 -12.14 3.84
C LYS A 15 9.73 -12.01 3.44
N SER A 16 8.95 -11.20 4.16
CA SER A 16 7.50 -11.01 3.92
C SER A 16 7.21 -9.67 3.25
N ILE A 17 5.96 -9.35 2.92
CA ILE A 17 5.47 -7.98 2.61
C ILE A 17 4.71 -7.44 3.83
N SER A 18 4.86 -6.14 4.15
CA SER A 18 4.15 -5.49 5.24
C SER A 18 3.60 -4.16 4.76
N ILE A 19 2.39 -3.85 5.20
CA ILE A 19 1.75 -2.56 4.98
C ILE A 19 1.82 -1.78 6.29
N VAL A 20 2.37 -0.57 6.24
CA VAL A 20 2.40 0.36 7.35
C VAL A 20 1.52 1.54 6.96
N ILE A 21 0.51 1.81 7.78
CA ILE A 21 -0.45 2.89 7.56
C ILE A 21 -0.19 3.94 8.63
N ASN A 22 0.20 5.13 8.21
CA ASN A 22 0.22 6.33 9.02
C ASN A 22 -0.99 7.20 8.63
N LYS A 23 -1.31 8.23 9.42
CA LYS A 23 -2.51 9.08 9.25
C LYS A 23 -2.80 9.48 7.79
N ASP A 24 -1.76 9.79 7.01
CA ASP A 24 -1.90 10.24 5.63
C ASP A 24 -1.06 9.43 4.62
N ASN A 25 -0.38 8.36 5.07
CA ASN A 25 0.62 7.68 4.24
C ASN A 25 0.51 6.17 4.32
N ILE A 26 0.61 5.52 3.16
CA ILE A 26 0.68 4.07 3.05
C ILE A 26 2.09 3.72 2.59
N LEU A 27 2.85 3.12 3.50
CA LEU A 27 4.19 2.62 3.24
C LEU A 27 4.13 1.10 3.09
N ILE A 28 4.47 0.60 1.90
CA ILE A 28 4.69 -0.82 1.71
C ILE A 28 6.16 -1.11 1.89
N LYS A 29 6.46 -2.02 2.80
CA LYS A 29 7.78 -2.60 2.90
C LYS A 29 7.74 -3.98 2.24
N ALA A 30 8.58 -4.20 1.22
CA ALA A 30 8.59 -5.43 0.42
C ALA A 30 10.00 -6.06 0.32
N PRO A 31 10.11 -7.38 0.10
CA PRO A 31 11.38 -8.03 -0.24
C PRO A 31 11.98 -7.45 -1.53
N LEU A 32 13.31 -7.42 -1.63
CA LEU A 32 14.01 -6.98 -2.85
C LEU A 32 13.52 -7.70 -4.12
N ARG A 33 13.22 -9.00 -3.99
CA ARG A 33 12.78 -9.87 -5.10
C ARG A 33 11.27 -9.93 -5.28
N ALA A 34 10.48 -9.22 -4.47
CA ALA A 34 9.04 -9.25 -4.63
C ALA A 34 8.65 -8.52 -5.92
N SER A 35 7.83 -9.19 -6.73
CA SER A 35 7.29 -8.60 -7.95
C SER A 35 6.24 -7.53 -7.60
N GLU A 36 6.08 -6.56 -8.50
CA GLU A 36 5.03 -5.55 -8.35
C GLU A 36 3.65 -6.19 -8.33
N THR A 37 3.44 -7.26 -9.09
CA THR A 37 2.19 -8.04 -9.08
C THR A 37 1.88 -8.58 -7.69
N ALA A 38 2.88 -9.15 -6.99
CA ALA A 38 2.70 -9.65 -5.63
C ALA A 38 2.34 -8.52 -4.66
N ILE A 39 2.96 -7.34 -4.80
CA ILE A 39 2.65 -6.16 -3.98
C ILE A 39 1.21 -5.69 -4.24
N LYS A 40 0.80 -5.60 -5.51
CA LYS A 40 -0.57 -5.21 -5.90
C LYS A 40 -1.61 -6.19 -5.38
N GLN A 41 -1.34 -7.49 -5.43
CA GLN A 41 -2.22 -8.52 -4.89
C GLN A 41 -2.41 -8.38 -3.38
N VAL A 42 -1.33 -8.10 -2.63
CA VAL A 42 -1.43 -7.86 -1.18
C VAL A 42 -2.25 -6.61 -0.87
N LEU A 43 -2.07 -5.53 -1.63
CA LEU A 43 -2.88 -4.32 -1.49
C LEU A 43 -4.36 -4.56 -1.76
N LEU A 44 -4.68 -5.26 -2.85
CA LEU A 44 -6.07 -5.59 -3.22
C LEU A 44 -6.73 -6.46 -2.13
N ASN A 45 -6.06 -7.52 -1.70
CA ASN A 45 -6.56 -8.42 -0.66
C ASN A 45 -6.76 -7.72 0.69
N LYS A 46 -6.03 -6.63 0.96
CA LYS A 46 -6.12 -5.85 2.20
C LYS A 46 -6.79 -4.50 2.00
N GLN A 47 -7.41 -4.24 0.86
CA GLN A 47 -8.00 -2.95 0.53
C GLN A 47 -9.03 -2.51 1.57
N ALA A 48 -10.01 -3.36 1.89
CA ALA A 48 -11.04 -3.03 2.88
C ALA A 48 -10.45 -2.76 4.28
N TRP A 49 -9.37 -3.47 4.65
CA TRP A 49 -8.67 -3.23 5.91
C TRP A 49 -7.93 -1.90 5.91
N ILE A 50 -7.27 -1.54 4.81
CA ILE A 50 -6.58 -0.26 4.65
C ILE A 50 -7.57 0.91 4.68
N GLU A 51 -8.69 0.79 3.97
CA GLU A 51 -9.73 1.82 3.91
C GLU A 51 -10.39 2.07 5.28
N ASN A 52 -10.53 1.05 6.12
CA ASN A 52 -11.06 1.21 7.48
C ASN A 52 -10.08 1.91 8.43
N LEU A 53 -8.77 1.75 8.21
CA LEU A 53 -7.73 2.35 9.06
C LEU A 53 -7.36 3.77 8.65
N LEU A 54 -7.59 4.14 7.39
CA LEU A 54 -7.39 5.50 6.93
C LEU A 54 -8.57 6.37 7.39
N PRO A 55 -8.31 7.50 8.09
CA PRO A 55 -9.36 8.47 8.35
C PRO A 55 -9.94 8.94 7.01
N LYS A 56 -11.27 9.00 6.90
CA LYS A 56 -12.02 9.35 5.67
C LYS A 56 -11.55 10.65 4.98
N SER A 57 -10.79 11.49 5.69
CA SER A 57 -10.24 12.78 5.23
C SER A 57 -8.92 12.70 4.45
N SER A 58 -8.17 11.59 4.49
CA SER A 58 -6.76 11.59 4.09
C SER A 58 -6.43 10.83 2.79
N ILE A 59 -7.45 10.43 2.02
CA ILE A 59 -7.23 9.73 0.76
C ILE A 59 -6.81 10.76 -0.31
N LYS A 60 -5.51 11.06 -0.41
CA LYS A 60 -4.93 11.69 -1.60
C LYS A 60 -4.93 10.65 -2.73
N LEU A 61 -6.05 10.58 -3.43
CA LEU A 61 -6.16 9.87 -4.71
C LEU A 61 -5.35 10.67 -5.74
N GLU A 62 -4.07 10.35 -5.89
CA GLU A 62 -3.29 10.92 -6.99
C GLU A 62 -3.73 10.27 -8.31
N HIS A 63 -4.67 10.92 -9.00
CA HIS A 63 -4.89 10.74 -10.43
C HIS A 63 -3.71 11.38 -11.15
N LYS A 64 -2.81 10.55 -11.71
CA LYS A 64 -1.84 11.04 -12.68
C LYS A 64 -2.53 11.08 -14.05
N ASN A 65 -2.76 12.30 -14.54
CA ASN A 65 -3.28 12.63 -15.87
C ASN A 65 -2.34 12.16 -16.98
#